data_AF-A0A929HJ84-F1
#
_entry.id   AF-A0A929HJ84-F1
#
_cell.length_a   1.000
_cell.length_b   1.000
_cell.length_c   1.000
_cell.angle_alpha   90.00
_cell.angle_beta   90.00
_cell.angle_gamma   90.00
#
_symmetry.space_group_name_H-M   'P 1'
#
loop_
_entity.id
_entity.type
_entity.pdbx_description
1 polymer ?
#
loop_
_entity_poly.entity_id
_entity_poly.type
_entity_poly.pdbx_seq_one_letter_code
_entity_poly.pdbx_strand_id
1 'polypeptide(L)' 'MSKAIVFSIIESPSHPKLSSLYTELDYDEMQFHSMRKVMSALKSQQPDVIIAEFFYKYSTNYSSNHISNLDSLLTTLY' A
#
# COMPACT_ATOMS: atom_id res chain seq x y z
N MET A 1 15.86 8.71 17.29
CA MET A 1 14.76 7.79 16.96
C MET A 1 14.76 7.65 15.44
N SER A 2 14.55 6.44 14.91
CA SER A 2 14.39 6.26 13.45
C SER A 2 13.07 6.89 13.02
N LYS A 3 13.04 7.53 11.85
CA LYS A 3 11.80 8.03 11.26
C LYS A 3 10.85 6.87 10.98
N ALA A 4 9.55 7.10 11.18
CA ALA A 4 8.58 6.07 10.85
C ALA A 4 8.45 5.95 9.33
N ILE A 5 8.22 4.73 8.87
CA ILE A 5 8.23 4.38 7.45
C ILE A 5 6.79 4.25 6.95
N VAL A 6 6.49 4.96 5.86
CA VAL A 6 5.21 4.89 5.16
C VAL A 6 5.39 4.17 3.84
N PHE A 7 4.67 3.07 3.63
CA PHE A 7 4.54 2.46 2.31
C PHE A 7 3.33 3.06 1.58
N SER A 8 3.59 3.72 0.46
CA SER A 8 2.58 4.38 -0.38
C SER A 8 2.41 3.56 -1.67
N ILE A 9 1.30 2.81 -1.76
CA ILE A 9 1.01 1.87 -2.84
C ILE A 9 0.11 2.57 -3.86
N ILE A 10 0.71 2.99 -4.95
CA ILE A 10 0.10 3.81 -6.02
C ILE A 10 -0.33 2.87 -7.13
N GLU A 11 -1.61 2.49 -7.14
CA GLU A 11 -2.19 1.57 -8.12
C GLU A 11 -2.96 2.28 -9.24
N SER A 12 -3.30 3.56 -9.05
CA SER A 12 -3.96 4.37 -10.06
C SER A 12 -3.54 5.86 -10.01
N PRO A 13 -3.88 6.64 -11.06
CA PRO A 13 -3.63 8.09 -11.07
C PRO A 13 -4.44 8.88 -10.01
N SER A 14 -5.48 8.29 -9.42
CA SER A 14 -6.29 8.94 -8.38
C SER A 14 -5.66 8.85 -6.98
N HIS A 15 -4.54 8.14 -6.83
CA HIS A 15 -3.89 7.99 -5.53
C HIS A 15 -3.53 9.36 -4.96
N PRO A 16 -3.93 9.67 -3.71
CA PRO A 16 -3.67 10.97 -3.13
C PRO A 16 -2.17 11.21 -2.95
N LYS A 17 -1.68 12.35 -3.45
CA LYS A 17 -0.28 12.74 -3.29
C LYS A 17 -0.05 13.38 -1.91
N LEU A 18 0.30 12.54 -0.94
CA LEU A 18 0.47 12.91 0.47
C LEU A 18 1.94 13.10 0.90
N SER A 19 2.91 13.05 -0.01
CA SER A 19 4.35 13.17 0.30
C SER A 19 4.72 14.40 1.14
N SER A 20 4.05 15.53 0.90
CA SER A 20 4.25 16.76 1.69
C SER A 20 3.83 16.59 3.15
N LEU A 21 2.70 15.91 3.39
CA LEU A 21 2.22 15.61 4.74
C LEU A 21 3.18 14.65 5.46
N TYR A 22 3.66 13.61 4.77
CA TYR A 22 4.61 12.67 5.36
C TYR A 22 5.91 13.37 5.77
N THR A 23 6.41 14.28 4.94
CA THR A 23 7.61 15.07 5.25
C THR A 23 7.39 15.97 6.46
N GLU A 24 6.22 16.62 6.57
CA GLU A 24 5.87 17.48 7.70
C GLU A 24 5.73 16.69 9.02
N LEU A 25 5.33 15.42 8.94
CA LEU A 25 5.23 14.49 10.07
C LEU A 25 6.55 13.74 10.38
N ASP A 26 7.65 14.07 9.68
CA ASP A 26 8.95 13.41 9.80
C ASP A 26 8.93 11.89 9.48
N TYR A 27 8.10 11.49 8.51
CA TYR A 27 8.04 10.13 7.97
C TYR A 27 8.88 9.97 6.71
N ASP A 28 9.44 8.77 6.53
CA ASP A 28 10.11 8.36 5.30
C ASP A 28 9.13 7.59 4.41
N GLU A 29 8.78 8.15 3.25
CA GLU A 29 7.87 7.53 2.28
C GLU A 29 8.62 6.61 1.31
N MET A 30 8.13 5.39 1.14
CA MET A 30 8.51 4.47 0.07
C MET A 30 7.32 4.26 -0.87
N GLN A 31 7.46 4.72 -2.11
CA GLN A 31 6.41 4.62 -3.13
C GLN A 31 6.54 3.32 -3.94
N PHE A 32 5.42 2.64 -4.12
CA PHE A 32 5.33 1.39 -4.86
C PHE A 32 4.24 1.47 -5.93
N HIS A 33 4.59 1.16 -7.17
CA HIS A 33 3.64 1.10 -8.29
C HIS A 33 3.18 -0.31 -8.65
N SER A 34 3.50 -1.30 -7.82
CA SER A 34 2.99 -2.66 -7.98
C SER A 34 3.05 -3.44 -6.68
N MET A 35 2.02 -4.24 -6.43
CA MET A 35 1.92 -5.09 -5.25
C MET A 35 3.10 -6.07 -5.12
N ARG A 36 3.63 -6.58 -6.24
CA ARG A 36 4.81 -7.46 -6.22
C ARG A 36 6.03 -6.80 -5.55
N LYS A 37 6.27 -5.51 -5.79
CA LYS A 37 7.37 -4.79 -5.16
C LYS A 37 7.12 -4.58 -3.67
N VAL A 38 5.87 -4.31 -3.28
CA VAL A 38 5.45 -4.21 -1.88
C VAL A 38 5.75 -5.51 -1.13
N MET A 39 5.31 -6.65 -1.68
CA MET A 39 5.54 -7.96 -1.06
C MET A 39 7.03 -8.31 -0.91
N SER A 40 7.87 -7.86 -1.85
CA SER A 40 9.31 -8.01 -1.73
C SER A 40 9.89 -7.09 -0.66
N ALA A 41 9.39 -5.86 -0.55
CA ALA A 41 9.86 -4.89 0.44
C ALA A 41 9.45 -5.27 1.86
N LEU A 42 8.22 -5.78 2.06
CA LEU A 42 7.72 -6.25 3.36
C LEU A 42 8.59 -7.34 3.99
N LYS A 43 9.31 -8.14 3.17
CA LYS A 43 10.25 -9.15 3.66
C LYS A 43 11.52 -8.56 4.27
N SER A 44 11.89 -7.35 3.87
CA SER A 44 13.14 -6.69 4.26
C SER A 44 12.92 -5.54 5.23
N GLN A 45 11.76 -4.91 5.17
CA GLN A 45 11.43 -3.70 5.93
C GLN A 45 9.95 -3.71 6.27
N GLN A 46 9.66 -3.68 7.56
CA GLN A 46 8.30 -3.56 8.07
C GLN A 46 7.95 -2.07 8.18
N PRO A 47 6.94 -1.58 7.43
CA PRO A 47 6.49 -0.20 7.56
C PRO A 47 5.65 0.00 8.82
N ASP A 48 5.64 1.22 9.34
CA ASP A 48 4.74 1.64 10.43
C ASP A 48 3.34 1.93 9.90
N VAL A 49 3.24 2.42 8.66
CA VAL A 49 1.99 2.80 8.02
C VAL A 49 1.97 2.30 6.57
N ILE A 50 0.83 1.76 6.14
CA ILE A 50 0.57 1.40 4.74
C ILE A 50 -0.60 2.24 4.24
N ILE A 51 -0.40 2.93 3.11
CA ILE A 51 -1.41 3.70 2.40
C ILE A 51 -1.60 3.05 1.03
N ALA A 52 -2.80 2.56 0.76
CA ALA A 52 -3.13 1.86 -0.47
C ALA A 52 -4.54 2.21 -0.94
N GLU A 53 -4.78 2.06 -2.23
CA GLU A 53 -6.12 2.20 -2.83
C GLU A 53 -6.86 0.86 -2.76
N PHE A 54 -8.14 0.90 -2.37
CA PHE A 54 -9.02 -0.26 -2.42
C PHE A 54 -10.02 -0.10 -3.56
N PHE A 55 -9.91 -0.92 -4.60
CA PHE A 55 -10.82 -0.91 -5.73
C PHE A 55 -11.92 -1.95 -5.53
N TYR A 56 -13.09 -1.50 -5.06
CA TYR A 56 -14.27 -2.34 -5.00
C TYR A 56 -14.91 -2.47 -6.39
N LYS A 57 -14.93 -3.68 -6.95
CA LYS A 57 -15.68 -3.99 -8.18
C LYS A 57 -16.76 -5.02 -7.88
N TYR A 58 -18.03 -4.63 -8.03
CA TYR A 58 -19.16 -5.53 -7.92
C TYR A 58 -19.23 -6.42 -9.17
N SER A 59 -19.02 -7.73 -9.01
CA SER A 59 -19.39 -8.72 -10.02
C SER A 59 -20.28 -9.81 -9.41
N THR A 60 -21.22 -10.30 -10.21
CA THR A 60 -22.21 -11.33 -9.84
C THR A 60 -21.62 -12.74 -9.81
N ASN A 61 -20.34 -12.91 -10.13
CA ASN A 61 -19.64 -14.19 -10.07
C ASN A 61 -18.60 -14.10 -8.94
N TYR A 62 -18.81 -14.89 -7.89
CA TYR A 62 -18.00 -14.94 -6.66
C TYR A 62 -16.50 -15.26 -6.90
N SER A 63 -16.12 -15.59 -8.14
CA SER A 63 -14.79 -16.03 -8.57
C SER A 63 -13.89 -14.94 -9.18
N SER A 64 -14.35 -13.68 -9.30
CA SER A 64 -13.58 -12.62 -9.99
C SER A 64 -13.73 -11.21 -9.37
N ASN A 65 -13.89 -11.11 -8.05
CA ASN A 65 -14.18 -9.85 -7.35
C ASN A 65 -13.00 -9.12 -6.69
N HIS A 66 -11.73 -9.47 -6.96
CA HIS A 66 -10.58 -8.79 -6.35
C HIS A 66 -9.66 -8.20 -7.42
N ILE A 67 -9.80 -6.89 -7.68
CA ILE A 67 -8.82 -6.13 -8.48
C ILE A 67 -7.66 -5.67 -7.59
N SER A 68 -7.91 -5.30 -6.34
CA SER A 68 -6.86 -4.94 -5.38
C SER A 68 -6.47 -6.14 -4.50
N ASN A 69 -5.19 -6.48 -4.47
CA ASN A 69 -4.63 -7.55 -3.64
C ASN A 69 -4.51 -7.16 -2.15
N LEU A 70 -5.37 -6.25 -1.67
CA LEU A 70 -5.36 -5.76 -0.30
C LEU A 70 -5.51 -6.93 0.69
N ASP A 71 -6.34 -7.92 0.38
CA ASP A 71 -6.48 -9.13 1.21
C ASP A 71 -5.17 -9.93 1.27
N SER A 72 -4.49 -10.12 0.13
CA SER A 72 -3.16 -10.76 0.09
C SER A 72 -2.12 -9.97 0.91
N LEU A 73 -2.16 -8.64 0.85
CA LEU A 73 -1.30 -7.77 1.65
C LEU A 73 -1.60 -7.93 3.15
N LEU A 74 -2.87 -7.86 3.55
CA LEU A 74 -3.30 -8.03 4.95
C LEU A 74 -2.92 -9.41 5.50
N THR A 75 -3.02 -10.45 4.67
CA THR A 75 -2.61 -11.82 5.06
C THR A 75 -1.10 -11.91 5.32
N THR A 76 -0.30 -11.00 4.75
CA THR A 76 1.17 -10.96 4.96
C THR A 76 1.56 -10.20 6.23
N LEU A 77 0.63 -9.46 6.84
CA LEU A 77 0.87 -8.70 8.07
C LEU A 77 0.61 -9.53 9.35
N TYR A 78 -0.03 -10.70 9.22
CA TYR A 78 -0.18 -11.71 10.28
C TYR A 78 1.00 -12.69 10.27
#